data_AF-S4RFZ3-F1
#
_entry.id   AF-S4RFZ3-F1
#
_cell.length_a   1.000
_cell.length_b   1.000
_cell.length_c   1.000
_cell.angle_alpha   90.00
_cell.angle_beta   90.00
_cell.angle_gamma   90.00
#
_symmetry.space_group_name_H-M   'P 1'
#
loop_
_entity.id
_entity.type
_entity.pdbx_description
1 polymer ?
#
loop_
_entity_poly.entity_id
_entity_poly.type
_entity_poly.pdbx_seq_one_letter_code
_entity_poly.pdbx_strand_id
1 'polypeptide(L)'
;LQCVSAVTSAPSYGLCSQAEGSLTNALSFAGKTYTDIGDLVASQSKMDLRLFLDSSCEYKSLLSGFPEILSIQKAGLDKIKECDRLIQMNKMAPGEKDGVVQRVNVMSLGLQVAAEVNNFHESRIRDYKESVRQLLYNQIQLHQKTQIAEMMREAYMRFEFE
;
A
#
# COMPACT_ATOMS: atom_id res chain seq x y z
N LEU A 1 -25.65 15.00 -13.28
CA LEU A 1 -26.43 14.54 -14.46
C LEU A 1 -27.85 15.11 -14.47
N GLN A 2 -28.69 14.92 -13.44
CA GLN A 2 -30.08 15.44 -13.42
C GLN A 2 -30.23 16.97 -13.57
N CYS A 3 -29.29 17.78 -13.07
CA CYS A 3 -29.33 19.24 -13.25
C CYS A 3 -28.98 19.69 -14.67
N VAL A 4 -28.11 18.96 -15.38
CA VAL A 4 -27.72 19.31 -16.76
C VAL A 4 -28.90 19.08 -17.71
N SER A 5 -29.64 17.99 -17.54
CA SER A 5 -30.87 17.72 -18.31
C SER A 5 -31.98 18.75 -18.10
N ALA A 6 -31.99 19.43 -16.94
CA ALA A 6 -32.95 20.50 -16.65
C ALA A 6 -32.59 21.82 -17.36
N VAL A 7 -31.30 22.11 -17.54
CA VAL A 7 -30.82 23.28 -18.29
C VAL A 7 -31.09 23.14 -19.80
N THR A 8 -30.99 21.92 -20.33
CA THR A 8 -31.18 21.63 -21.77
C THR A 8 -32.63 21.50 -22.20
N SER A 9 -33.58 21.48 -21.27
CA SER A 9 -35.03 21.32 -21.54
C SER A 9 -35.84 22.62 -21.40
N ALA A 10 -35.17 23.75 -21.19
CA ALA A 10 -35.80 25.06 -21.17
C ALA A 10 -36.32 25.44 -22.58
N PRO A 11 -37.57 25.93 -22.72
CA PRO A 11 -38.14 26.24 -24.03
C PRO A 11 -37.47 27.47 -24.64
N SER A 12 -36.97 27.32 -25.86
CA SER A 12 -36.32 28.40 -26.60
C SER A 12 -37.26 29.04 -27.61
N TYR A 13 -37.44 30.35 -27.47
CA TYR A 13 -38.25 31.17 -28.37
C TYR A 13 -37.46 31.50 -29.66
N GLY A 14 -37.21 30.49 -30.48
CA GLY A 14 -37.09 30.60 -31.94
C GLY A 14 -35.91 31.35 -32.57
N LEU A 15 -34.92 31.84 -31.83
CA LEU A 15 -33.81 32.62 -32.43
C LEU A 15 -32.40 31.98 -32.33
N CYS A 16 -32.22 30.85 -31.64
CA CYS A 16 -30.88 30.26 -31.46
C CYS A 16 -30.82 28.73 -31.32
N SER A 17 -31.59 27.98 -32.12
CA SER A 17 -31.63 26.50 -32.00
C SER A 17 -30.27 25.81 -32.21
N GLN A 18 -29.39 26.39 -33.03
CA GLN A 18 -28.09 25.81 -33.35
C GLN A 18 -27.06 26.02 -32.23
N ALA A 19 -27.03 27.20 -31.59
CA ALA A 19 -26.13 27.46 -30.47
C ALA A 19 -26.55 26.70 -29.20
N GLU A 20 -27.86 26.56 -28.96
CA GLU A 20 -28.38 25.73 -27.86
C GLU A 20 -28.08 24.24 -28.05
N GLY A 21 -28.16 23.74 -29.28
CA GLY A 21 -27.72 22.38 -29.63
C GLY A 21 -26.23 22.17 -29.39
N SER A 22 -25.40 23.15 -29.76
CA SER A 22 -23.94 23.13 -29.50
C SER A 22 -23.63 23.11 -28.00
N LEU A 23 -24.27 23.98 -27.21
CA LEU A 23 -24.10 24.03 -25.75
C LEU A 23 -24.55 22.71 -25.08
N THR A 24 -25.69 22.16 -25.48
CA THR A 24 -26.20 20.89 -24.96
C THR A 24 -25.24 19.72 -25.23
N ASN A 25 -24.63 19.71 -26.42
CA ASN A 25 -23.62 18.72 -26.79
C ASN A 25 -22.33 18.89 -25.98
N ALA A 26 -21.86 20.12 -25.78
CA ALA A 26 -20.68 20.42 -24.96
C ALA A 26 -20.89 20.01 -23.49
N LEU A 27 -22.05 20.32 -22.90
CA LEU A 27 -22.43 19.92 -21.54
C LEU A 27 -22.53 18.40 -21.39
N SER A 28 -23.14 17.72 -22.35
CA SER A 28 -23.24 16.25 -22.36
C SER A 28 -21.87 15.60 -22.45
N PHE A 29 -20.99 16.15 -23.30
CA PHE A 29 -19.61 15.69 -23.43
C PHE A 29 -18.84 15.88 -22.12
N ALA A 30 -18.87 17.07 -21.51
CA ALA A 30 -18.20 17.32 -20.24
C ALA A 30 -18.69 16.39 -19.12
N GLY A 31 -20.00 16.13 -19.04
CA GLY A 31 -20.55 15.17 -18.08
C GLY A 31 -20.03 13.75 -18.28
N LYS A 32 -19.88 13.32 -19.54
CA LYS A 32 -19.25 12.04 -19.88
C LYS A 32 -17.76 12.05 -19.50
N THR A 33 -17.02 13.10 -19.83
CA THR A 33 -15.60 13.26 -19.48
C THR A 33 -15.35 13.07 -17.99
N TYR A 34 -16.15 13.69 -17.11
CA TYR A 34 -16.02 13.50 -15.66
C TYR A 34 -16.33 12.06 -15.20
N THR A 35 -17.25 11.38 -15.88
CA THR A 35 -17.56 9.97 -15.61
C THR A 35 -16.37 9.09 -15.99
N ASP A 36 -15.83 9.29 -17.20
CA ASP A 36 -14.68 8.56 -17.71
C ASP A 36 -13.42 8.79 -16.84
N ILE A 37 -13.21 10.02 -16.34
CA ILE A 37 -12.14 10.33 -15.37
C ILE A 37 -12.34 9.58 -14.05
N GLY A 38 -13.58 9.50 -13.56
CA GLY A 38 -13.92 8.74 -12.35
C GLY A 38 -13.55 7.27 -12.50
N ASP A 39 -13.89 6.66 -13.63
CA ASP A 39 -13.56 5.27 -13.95
C ASP A 39 -12.06 5.04 -14.11
N LEU A 40 -11.34 5.98 -14.74
CA LEU A 40 -9.88 5.96 -14.86
C LEU A 40 -9.21 5.95 -13.49
N VAL A 41 -9.59 6.88 -12.60
CA VAL A 41 -9.05 6.98 -11.23
C VAL A 41 -9.37 5.72 -10.42
N ALA A 42 -10.61 5.22 -10.53
CA ALA A 42 -11.02 4.00 -9.85
C ALA A 42 -10.27 2.75 -10.33
N SER A 43 -9.90 2.71 -11.62
CA SER A 43 -9.15 1.60 -12.20
C SER A 43 -7.67 1.67 -11.81
N GLN A 44 -7.07 2.85 -11.89
CA GLN A 44 -5.65 3.06 -11.57
C GLN A 44 -5.36 2.86 -10.08
N SER A 45 -6.22 3.40 -9.20
CA SER A 45 -6.07 3.24 -7.74
C SER A 45 -6.04 1.77 -7.30
N LYS A 46 -6.83 0.89 -7.92
CA LYS A 46 -6.82 -0.55 -7.64
C LYS A 46 -5.48 -1.20 -7.95
N MET A 47 -4.73 -0.72 -8.94
CA MET A 47 -3.45 -1.31 -9.32
C MET A 47 -2.33 -0.77 -8.43
N ASP A 48 -2.30 0.55 -8.21
CA ASP A 48 -1.21 1.20 -7.48
C ASP A 48 -1.24 0.90 -5.98
N LEU A 49 -2.42 1.02 -5.35
CA LEU A 49 -2.55 0.76 -3.91
C LEU A 49 -2.43 -0.72 -3.59
N ARG A 50 -2.85 -1.60 -4.51
CA ARG A 50 -2.79 -3.04 -4.26
C ARG A 50 -1.37 -3.53 -4.01
N LEU A 51 -0.40 -3.12 -4.82
CA LEU A 51 1.00 -3.52 -4.61
C LEU A 51 1.52 -3.10 -3.23
N PHE A 52 1.22 -1.87 -2.80
CA PHE A 52 1.58 -1.39 -1.48
C PHE A 52 0.87 -2.15 -0.34
N LEU A 53 -0.43 -2.42 -0.50
CA LEU A 53 -1.23 -3.14 0.49
C LEU A 53 -0.83 -4.61 0.59
N ASP A 54 -0.54 -5.27 -0.52
CA ASP A 54 -0.09 -6.66 -0.59
C ASP A 54 1.25 -6.79 0.16
N SER A 55 2.24 -5.92 -0.13
CA SER A 55 3.48 -5.86 0.65
C SER A 55 3.22 -5.61 2.14
N SER A 56 2.30 -4.69 2.47
CA SER A 56 1.96 -4.40 3.88
C SER A 56 1.37 -5.62 4.60
N CYS A 57 0.54 -6.40 3.93
CA CYS A 57 -0.03 -7.64 4.45
C CYS A 57 1.03 -8.74 4.65
N GLU A 58 2.00 -8.86 3.73
CA GLU A 58 3.14 -9.77 3.87
C GLU A 58 3.97 -9.43 5.12
N TYR A 59 4.35 -8.15 5.26
CA TYR A 59 5.09 -7.69 6.44
C TYR A 59 4.31 -7.86 7.74
N LYS A 60 2.99 -7.65 7.73
CA LYS A 60 2.12 -7.95 8.88
C LYS A 60 2.19 -9.44 9.25
N SER A 61 2.18 -10.33 8.27
CA SER A 61 2.24 -11.77 8.48
C SER A 61 3.60 -12.20 9.04
N LEU A 62 4.71 -11.66 8.50
CA LEU A 62 6.05 -11.86 9.07
C LEU A 62 6.13 -11.36 10.52
N LEU A 63 5.57 -10.18 10.79
CA LEU A 63 5.53 -9.61 12.13
C LEU A 63 4.74 -10.47 13.13
N SER A 64 3.70 -11.18 12.66
CA SER A 64 2.89 -12.04 13.51
C SER A 64 3.63 -13.28 14.04
N GLY A 65 4.74 -13.68 13.41
CA GLY A 65 5.58 -14.79 13.86
C GLY A 65 6.59 -14.44 14.96
N PHE A 66 6.93 -13.16 15.14
CA PHE A 66 7.92 -12.74 16.14
C PHE A 66 7.56 -13.07 17.59
N PRO A 67 6.29 -12.95 18.05
CA PRO A 67 5.92 -13.32 19.42
C PRO A 67 6.27 -14.77 19.75
N GLU A 68 6.09 -15.69 18.80
CA GLU A 68 6.41 -17.11 18.98
C GLU A 68 7.94 -17.33 19.03
N ILE A 69 8.68 -16.73 18.10
CA ILE A 69 10.16 -16.78 18.07
C ILE A 69 10.75 -16.27 19.39
N LEU A 70 10.27 -15.13 19.88
CA LEU A 70 10.71 -14.53 21.15
C LEU A 70 10.32 -15.41 22.36
N SER A 71 9.17 -16.07 22.32
CA SER A 71 8.73 -17.00 23.36
C SER A 71 9.68 -18.20 23.48
N ILE A 72 10.05 -18.80 22.35
CA ILE A 72 11.01 -19.92 22.30
C ILE A 72 12.38 -19.47 22.82
N GLN A 73 12.83 -18.28 22.43
CA GLN A 73 14.10 -17.71 22.87
C GLN A 73 14.11 -17.46 24.39
N LYS A 74 13.01 -16.92 24.93
CA LYS A 74 12.83 -16.75 26.38
C LYS A 74 12.85 -18.08 27.13
N ALA A 75 12.17 -19.11 26.61
CA ALA A 75 12.17 -20.45 27.20
C ALA A 75 13.60 -21.06 27.21
N GLY A 76 14.39 -20.82 26.16
CA GLY A 76 15.80 -21.20 26.12
C GLY A 76 16.63 -20.53 27.22
N LEU A 77 16.46 -19.21 27.41
CA LEU A 77 17.14 -18.46 28.47
C LEU A 77 16.73 -18.92 29.87
N ASP A 78 15.45 -19.18 30.09
CA ASP A 78 14.95 -19.69 31.36
C ASP A 78 15.47 -21.12 31.63
N LYS A 79 15.71 -21.92 30.59
CA LYS A 79 16.36 -23.24 30.74
C LYS A 79 17.82 -23.13 31.17
N ILE A 80 18.57 -22.14 30.70
CA ILE A 80 19.94 -21.87 31.18
C ILE A 80 19.91 -21.55 32.68
N LYS A 81 19.00 -20.68 33.13
CA LYS A 81 18.86 -20.32 34.55
C LYS A 81 18.47 -21.52 35.42
N GLU A 82 17.63 -22.40 34.91
CA GLU A 82 17.27 -23.63 35.61
C GLU A 82 18.46 -24.59 35.74
N CYS A 83 19.30 -24.72 34.70
CA CYS A 83 20.56 -25.46 34.80
C CYS A 83 21.48 -24.88 35.88
N ASP A 84 21.59 -23.55 35.98
CA ASP A 84 22.35 -22.89 37.05
C ASP A 84 21.82 -23.24 38.44
N ARG A 85 20.50 -23.23 38.61
CA ARG A 85 19.86 -23.64 39.87
C ARG A 85 20.14 -25.11 40.21
N LEU A 86 20.06 -26.01 39.23
CA LEU A 86 20.31 -27.44 39.43
C LEU A 86 21.77 -27.72 39.83
N ILE A 87 22.73 -26.99 39.25
CA ILE A 87 24.14 -27.07 39.65
C ILE A 87 24.30 -26.62 41.10
N GLN A 88 23.68 -25.50 41.50
CA GLN A 88 23.73 -25.02 42.91
C GLN A 88 23.13 -26.04 43.89
N MET A 89 22.13 -26.80 43.47
CA MET A 89 21.52 -27.86 44.28
C MET A 89 22.29 -29.20 44.22
N ASN A 90 23.46 -29.26 43.57
CA ASN A 90 24.23 -30.48 43.30
C ASN A 90 23.41 -31.58 42.58
N LYS A 91 22.41 -31.17 41.77
CA LYS A 91 21.55 -32.06 40.97
C LYS A 91 21.99 -32.17 39.51
N MET A 92 23.03 -31.44 39.12
CA MET A 92 23.60 -31.40 37.77
C MET A 92 25.10 -31.08 37.88
N ALA A 93 25.93 -31.72 37.05
CA ALA A 93 27.34 -31.40 36.96
C ALA A 93 27.56 -30.13 36.10
N PRO A 94 28.53 -29.26 36.42
CA PRO A 94 28.75 -28.02 35.68
C PRO A 94 28.93 -28.19 34.16
N GLY A 95 29.60 -29.27 33.72
CA GLY A 95 29.83 -29.55 32.29
C GLY A 95 28.58 -29.99 31.51
N GLU A 96 27.49 -30.40 32.18
CA GLU A 96 26.24 -30.77 31.51
C GLU A 96 25.46 -29.55 30.97
N LYS A 97 25.74 -28.36 31.53
CA LYS A 97 25.14 -27.09 31.11
C LYS A 97 25.65 -26.62 29.75
N ASP A 98 26.88 -26.95 29.38
CA ASP A 98 27.56 -26.41 28.19
C ASP A 98 26.80 -26.72 26.90
N GLY A 99 26.25 -27.93 26.77
CA GLY A 99 25.42 -28.31 25.61
C GLY A 99 24.10 -27.53 25.54
N VAL A 100 23.52 -27.16 26.69
CA VAL A 100 22.30 -26.32 26.75
C VAL A 100 22.64 -24.89 26.35
N VAL A 101 23.71 -24.34 26.92
CA VAL A 101 24.20 -22.99 26.60
C VAL A 101 24.57 -22.88 25.13
N GLN A 102 25.25 -23.87 24.55
CA GLN A 102 25.62 -23.86 23.14
C GLN A 102 24.38 -23.87 22.24
N ARG A 103 23.39 -24.73 22.50
CA ARG A 103 22.13 -24.76 21.73
C ARG A 103 21.35 -23.44 21.84
N VAL A 104 21.21 -22.93 23.07
CA VAL A 104 20.49 -21.68 23.30
C VAL A 104 21.26 -20.51 22.69
N ASN A 105 22.59 -20.48 22.72
CA ASN A 105 23.39 -19.43 22.08
C ASN A 105 23.31 -19.49 20.54
N VAL A 106 23.27 -20.68 19.95
CA VAL A 106 23.03 -20.83 18.51
C VAL A 106 21.62 -20.33 18.14
N MET A 107 20.60 -20.62 18.96
CA MET A 107 19.25 -20.07 18.78
C MET A 107 19.12 -18.57 19.14
N SER A 108 19.88 -18.06 20.11
CA SER A 108 19.62 -16.78 20.80
C SER A 108 20.65 -15.69 20.60
N LEU A 109 21.92 -15.98 20.29
CA LEU A 109 23.02 -15.00 20.35
C LEU A 109 23.67 -14.59 19.02
N GLY A 110 23.54 -15.31 17.90
CA GLY A 110 24.48 -15.10 16.78
C GLY A 110 23.90 -14.87 15.40
N LEU A 111 23.33 -15.92 14.79
CA LEU A 111 23.24 -15.99 13.32
C LEU A 111 21.84 -16.04 12.76
N GLN A 112 20.83 -16.44 13.56
CA GLN A 112 19.48 -16.65 13.01
C GLN A 112 18.54 -15.51 13.38
N VAL A 113 18.15 -15.32 14.65
CA VAL A 113 17.19 -14.24 15.00
C VAL A 113 17.75 -12.84 14.74
N ALA A 114 19.00 -12.56 15.14
CA ALA A 114 19.60 -11.24 14.91
C ALA A 114 19.82 -10.95 13.41
N ALA A 115 20.26 -11.95 12.65
CA ALA A 115 20.38 -11.81 11.20
C ALA A 115 19.01 -11.71 10.51
N GLU A 116 18.01 -12.44 11.00
CA GLU A 116 16.64 -12.40 10.47
C GLU A 116 15.99 -11.05 10.75
N VAL A 117 16.17 -10.50 11.95
CA VAL A 117 15.72 -9.14 12.31
C VAL A 117 16.43 -8.10 11.45
N ASN A 118 17.75 -8.23 11.23
CA ASN A 118 18.49 -7.28 10.42
C ASN A 118 18.09 -7.38 8.93
N ASN A 119 17.98 -8.60 8.39
CA ASN A 119 17.49 -8.88 7.04
C ASN A 119 16.05 -8.39 6.84
N PHE A 120 15.20 -8.57 7.85
CA PHE A 120 13.85 -8.03 7.88
C PHE A 120 13.85 -6.51 7.82
N HIS A 121 14.71 -5.83 8.58
CA HIS A 121 14.82 -4.38 8.55
C HIS A 121 15.32 -3.86 7.20
N GLU A 122 16.37 -4.46 6.65
CA GLU A 122 16.93 -4.10 5.33
C GLU A 122 15.89 -4.30 4.22
N SER A 123 15.22 -5.45 4.21
CA SER A 123 14.18 -5.76 3.23
C SER A 123 13.00 -4.81 3.37
N ARG A 124 12.51 -4.55 4.59
CA ARG A 124 11.42 -3.61 4.84
C ARG A 124 11.73 -2.23 4.29
N ILE A 125 12.92 -1.72 4.55
CA ILE A 125 13.33 -0.39 4.08
C ILE A 125 13.34 -0.34 2.55
N ARG A 126 13.96 -1.34 1.91
CA ARG A 126 14.06 -1.42 0.45
C ARG A 126 12.67 -1.52 -0.20
N ASP A 127 11.84 -2.42 0.29
CA ASP A 127 10.56 -2.74 -0.34
C ASP A 127 9.56 -1.60 -0.16
N TYR A 128 9.46 -1.00 1.04
CA TYR A 128 8.60 0.17 1.24
C TYR A 128 9.08 1.39 0.44
N LYS A 129 10.39 1.60 0.34
CA LYS A 129 10.95 2.67 -0.49
C LYS A 129 10.53 2.50 -1.95
N GLU A 130 10.62 1.29 -2.48
CA GLU A 130 10.24 1.02 -3.87
C GLU A 130 8.72 1.13 -4.06
N SER A 131 7.91 0.47 -3.22
CA SER A 131 6.45 0.48 -3.33
C SER A 131 5.87 1.89 -3.21
N VAL A 132 6.34 2.69 -2.24
CA VAL A 132 5.89 4.08 -2.09
C VAL A 132 6.38 4.96 -3.23
N ARG A 133 7.61 4.76 -3.73
CA ARG A 133 8.11 5.51 -4.90
C ARG A 133 7.26 5.22 -6.14
N GLN A 134 6.93 3.96 -6.39
CA GLN A 134 6.09 3.57 -7.54
C GLN A 134 4.67 4.10 -7.41
N LEU A 135 4.07 4.03 -6.21
CA LEU A 135 2.76 4.62 -5.93
C LEU A 135 2.77 6.12 -6.26
N LEU A 136 3.72 6.88 -5.73
CA LEU A 136 3.82 8.32 -5.97
C LEU A 136 4.10 8.62 -7.44
N TYR A 137 4.99 7.86 -8.09
CA TYR A 137 5.27 8.02 -9.51
C TYR A 137 4.00 7.80 -10.34
N ASN A 138 3.25 6.74 -10.11
CA ASN A 138 2.02 6.45 -10.86
C ASN A 138 0.93 7.49 -10.61
N GLN A 139 0.81 8.01 -9.38
CA GLN A 139 -0.11 9.13 -9.08
C GLN A 139 0.31 10.43 -9.77
N ILE A 140 1.61 10.73 -9.79
CA ILE A 140 2.16 11.83 -10.57
C ILE A 140 1.85 11.61 -12.04
N GLN A 141 2.03 10.41 -12.59
CA GLN A 141 1.70 10.11 -13.97
C GLN A 141 0.18 10.24 -14.22
N LEU A 142 -0.70 9.80 -13.33
CA LEU A 142 -2.15 9.94 -13.51
C LEU A 142 -2.60 11.41 -13.59
N HIS A 143 -2.03 12.26 -12.73
CA HIS A 143 -2.38 13.68 -12.64
C HIS A 143 -1.60 14.59 -13.60
N GLN A 144 -0.33 14.28 -13.86
CA GLN A 144 0.55 15.05 -14.75
C GLN A 144 0.62 14.50 -16.17
N LYS A 145 0.55 13.18 -16.40
CA LYS A 145 0.29 12.72 -17.77
C LYS A 145 -1.10 13.21 -18.09
N THR A 146 -1.14 14.11 -19.05
CA THR A 146 -2.05 14.20 -20.19
C THR A 146 -3.37 13.41 -20.20
N GLN A 147 -3.61 12.30 -19.51
CA GLN A 147 -4.92 11.65 -19.56
C GLN A 147 -6.02 12.52 -18.94
N ILE A 148 -5.95 12.84 -17.64
CA ILE A 148 -6.97 13.71 -17.03
C ILE A 148 -6.91 15.12 -17.64
N ALA A 149 -5.70 15.65 -17.84
CA ALA A 149 -5.52 17.00 -18.38
C ALA A 149 -5.98 17.15 -19.84
N GLU A 150 -5.72 16.18 -20.73
CA GLU A 150 -6.22 16.21 -22.12
C GLU A 150 -7.72 15.94 -22.18
N MET A 151 -8.24 15.03 -21.35
CA MET A 151 -9.69 14.79 -21.27
C MET A 151 -10.41 16.09 -20.86
N MET A 152 -9.89 16.80 -19.86
CA MET A 152 -10.39 18.11 -19.45
C MET A 152 -10.19 19.18 -20.53
N ARG A 153 -9.05 19.18 -21.23
CA ARG A 153 -8.78 20.11 -22.33
C ARG A 153 -9.74 19.88 -23.49
N GLU A 154 -10.00 18.65 -23.90
CA GLU A 154 -10.95 18.33 -24.96
C GLU A 154 -12.37 18.77 -24.59
N ALA A 155 -12.77 18.56 -23.33
CA ALA A 155 -14.05 19.06 -22.85
C ALA A 155 -14.09 20.59 -22.87
N TYR A 156 -13.01 21.26 -22.46
CA TYR A 156 -12.89 22.73 -22.47
C TYR A 156 -12.99 23.31 -23.89
N MET A 157 -12.26 22.76 -24.87
CA MET A 157 -12.27 23.25 -26.26
C MET A 157 -13.67 23.21 -26.90
N ARG A 158 -14.56 22.32 -26.45
CA ARG A 158 -15.93 22.24 -26.96
C ARG A 158 -16.85 23.36 -26.48
N PHE A 159 -16.40 24.19 -25.54
CA PHE A 159 -17.08 25.42 -25.11
C PHE A 159 -16.47 26.68 -25.70
N GLU A 160 -15.38 26.58 -26.49
CA GLU A 160 -14.92 27.72 -27.29
C GLU A 160 -15.94 27.93 -28.43
N PHE A 161 -16.88 28.83 -28.20
CA PHE A 161 -17.83 29.30 -29.20
C PHE A 161 -17.10 30.32 -30.10
N GLU A 162 -16.96 30.02 -31.40
CA GLU A 162 -16.78 31.06 -32.42
C GLU A 162 -18.09 31.82 -32.65
#